data_AF-A0A7J8HFT2-F1
#
_entry.id   AF-A0A7J8HFT2-F1
#
_cell.length_a   1.000
_cell.length_b   1.000
_cell.length_c   1.000
_cell.angle_alpha   90.00
_cell.angle_beta   90.00
_cell.angle_gamma   90.00
#
_symmetry.space_group_name_H-M   'P 1'
#
loop_
_entity.id
_entity.type
_entity.pdbx_description
1 polymer ?
#
loop_
_entity_poly.entity_id
_entity_poly.type
_entity_poly.pdbx_seq_one_letter_code
_entity_poly.pdbx_strand_id
1 'polypeptide(L)'
;MKPPQVVRVGTKKTSFVNFTDICKLLHRQPKHLLAFLLAELGTSGSIDGNNQLVIKGRFQQKQIENVLRRYIKEYVTCHTCRSPDTILQKDTRLYFLQCETCHSRCSVASIKTGFQAVTGKRAQLRAKAN
;
A
#
# COMPACT_ATOMS: atom_id res chain seq x y z
N MET A 1 -5.75 -17.87 -2.12
CA MET A 1 -5.76 -16.39 -2.16
C MET A 1 -6.46 -15.97 -3.44
N LYS A 2 -7.52 -15.13 -3.40
CA LYS A 2 -8.15 -14.64 -4.65
C LYS A 2 -7.10 -13.85 -5.45
N PRO A 3 -6.94 -14.08 -6.76
CA PRO A 3 -5.93 -13.38 -7.55
C PRO A 3 -6.26 -11.88 -7.58
N PRO A 4 -5.24 -11.00 -7.50
CA PRO A 4 -5.45 -9.57 -7.57
C PRO A 4 -5.98 -9.18 -8.96
N GLN A 5 -7.22 -8.72 -9.02
CA GLN A 5 -7.83 -8.26 -10.27
C GLN A 5 -7.37 -6.82 -10.58
N VAL A 6 -6.35 -6.74 -11.43
CA VAL A 6 -5.79 -5.49 -11.92
C VAL A 6 -6.34 -5.23 -13.32
N VAL A 7 -7.21 -4.22 -13.44
CA VAL A 7 -7.84 -3.82 -14.69
C VAL A 7 -7.23 -2.51 -15.16
N ARG A 8 -6.85 -2.43 -16.43
CA ARG A 8 -6.38 -1.18 -17.02
C ARG A 8 -7.58 -0.30 -17.33
N VAL A 9 -7.64 0.88 -16.73
CA VAL A 9 -8.70 1.86 -16.99
C VAL A 9 -8.15 2.90 -17.96
N GLY A 10 -8.28 2.62 -19.25
CA GLY A 10 -7.76 3.44 -20.33
C GLY A 10 -6.23 3.45 -20.46
N THR A 11 -5.69 4.54 -21.01
CA THR A 11 -4.27 4.62 -21.44
C THR A 11 -3.31 4.96 -20.30
N LYS A 12 -3.76 5.70 -19.28
CA LYS A 12 -2.89 6.30 -18.24
C LYS A 12 -3.27 5.93 -16.80
N LYS A 13 -4.29 5.09 -16.59
CA LYS A 13 -4.74 4.69 -15.24
C LYS A 13 -4.85 3.17 -15.14
N THR A 14 -4.54 2.65 -13.96
CA THR A 14 -4.71 1.25 -13.62
C THR A 14 -5.64 1.17 -12.40
N SER A 15 -6.73 0.42 -12.50
CA SER A 15 -7.64 0.14 -11.38
C SER A 15 -7.34 -1.22 -10.79
N PHE A 16 -7.28 -1.29 -9.48
CA PHE A 16 -7.20 -2.50 -8.71
C PHE A 16 -8.55 -2.75 -8.04
N VAL A 17 -9.33 -3.63 -8.66
CA VAL A 17 -10.74 -3.87 -8.32
C VAL A 17 -10.87 -4.55 -6.96
N ASN A 18 -10.10 -5.62 -6.72
CA ASN A 18 -10.19 -6.44 -5.50
C ASN A 18 -9.34 -5.91 -4.34
N PHE A 19 -9.05 -4.60 -4.31
CA PHE A 19 -8.20 -4.00 -3.28
C PHE A 19 -8.77 -4.19 -1.86
N THR A 20 -10.06 -3.92 -1.70
CA THR A 20 -10.73 -3.99 -0.38
C THR A 20 -10.88 -5.42 0.11
N ASP A 21 -11.15 -6.37 -0.78
CA ASP A 21 -11.21 -7.80 -0.44
C ASP A 21 -9.85 -8.31 0.04
N ILE A 22 -8.76 -7.89 -0.61
CA ILE A 22 -7.41 -8.25 -0.19
C ILE A 22 -7.05 -7.61 1.16
N CYS A 23 -7.46 -6.36 1.40
CA CYS A 23 -7.26 -5.73 2.71
C CYS A 23 -8.00 -6.49 3.82
N LYS A 24 -9.24 -6.93 3.56
CA LYS A 24 -10.03 -7.75 4.50
C LYS A 24 -9.39 -9.11 4.73
N LEU A 25 -8.96 -9.80 3.67
CA LEU A 25 -8.31 -11.10 3.76
C LEU A 25 -7.01 -11.05 4.58
N LEU A 26 -6.27 -9.94 4.49
CA LEU A 26 -5.02 -9.73 5.22
C LEU A 26 -5.24 -9.12 6.62
N HIS A 27 -6.49 -8.80 7.01
CA HIS A 27 -6.80 -8.07 8.23
C HIS A 27 -5.97 -6.77 8.38
N ARG A 28 -5.90 -5.96 7.31
CA ARG A 28 -5.12 -4.71 7.29
C ARG A 28 -5.94 -3.50 6.92
N GLN A 29 -5.52 -2.35 7.44
CA GLN A 29 -6.13 -1.06 7.11
C GLN A 29 -5.86 -0.70 5.64
N PRO A 30 -6.90 -0.38 4.85
CA PRO A 30 -6.75 0.00 3.44
C PRO A 30 -5.81 1.20 3.23
N LYS A 31 -5.82 2.16 4.17
CA LYS A 31 -4.95 3.35 4.13
C LYS A 31 -3.46 2.99 4.19
N HIS A 32 -3.10 1.99 4.99
CA HIS A 32 -1.70 1.57 5.15
C HIS A 32 -1.18 0.86 3.89
N LEU A 33 -1.97 -0.09 3.39
CA LEU A 33 -1.63 -0.85 2.17
C LEU A 33 -1.56 0.08 0.95
N LEU A 34 -2.47 1.06 0.87
CA LEU A 34 -2.43 2.14 -0.12
C LEU A 34 -1.11 2.92 -0.05
N ALA A 35 -0.75 3.44 1.12
CA ALA A 35 0.47 4.23 1.29
C ALA A 35 1.71 3.44 0.88
N PHE A 36 1.75 2.13 1.21
CA PHE A 36 2.85 1.24 0.84
C PHE A 36 2.93 1.02 -0.68
N LEU A 37 1.80 0.71 -1.32
CA LEU A 37 1.75 0.54 -2.79
C LEU A 37 2.20 1.81 -3.51
N LEU A 38 1.75 2.98 -3.07
CA LEU A 38 2.13 4.26 -3.69
C LEU A 38 3.62 4.57 -3.48
N ALA A 39 4.17 4.25 -2.31
CA ALA A 39 5.58 4.43 -2.01
C ALA A 39 6.47 3.51 -2.89
N GLU A 40 6.14 2.23 -3.00
CA GLU A 40 6.89 1.24 -3.79
C GLU A 40 6.76 1.48 -5.30
N LEU A 41 5.57 1.86 -5.77
CA LEU A 41 5.34 2.14 -7.18
C LEU A 41 5.79 3.54 -7.59
N GLY A 42 6.15 4.41 -6.64
CA GLY A 42 6.54 5.80 -6.90
C GLY A 42 5.44 6.61 -7.58
N THR A 43 4.17 6.30 -7.31
CA THR A 43 3.03 6.92 -7.98
C THR A 43 2.02 7.49 -6.99
N SER A 44 1.04 8.21 -7.52
CA SER A 44 -0.09 8.71 -6.75
C SER A 44 -1.37 8.01 -7.22
N GLY A 45 -2.24 7.70 -6.26
CA GLY A 45 -3.50 7.04 -6.50
C GLY A 45 -4.48 7.32 -5.37
N SER A 46 -5.73 6.95 -5.59
CA SER A 46 -6.82 7.15 -4.64
C SER A 46 -7.74 5.95 -4.67
N ILE A 47 -8.38 5.68 -3.53
CA ILE A 47 -9.47 4.71 -3.45
C ILE A 47 -10.71 5.42 -4.00
N ASP A 48 -11.35 4.79 -4.98
CA ASP A 48 -12.60 5.26 -5.57
C ASP A 48 -13.81 4.85 -4.70
N GLY A 49 -14.98 5.44 -4.93
CA GLY A 49 -16.22 5.13 -4.21
C GLY A 49 -16.65 3.67 -4.30
N ASN A 50 -16.23 2.97 -5.37
CA ASN A 50 -16.45 1.54 -5.58
C ASN A 50 -15.45 0.64 -4.85
N ASN A 51 -14.71 1.15 -3.86
CA ASN A 51 -13.72 0.40 -3.08
C ASN A 51 -12.55 -0.18 -3.91
N GLN A 52 -12.35 0.39 -5.12
CA GLN A 52 -11.26 0.04 -6.04
C GLN A 52 -10.13 1.05 -5.90
N LEU A 53 -8.89 0.60 -5.98
CA LEU A 53 -7.74 1.51 -5.96
C LEU A 53 -7.38 1.93 -7.38
N VAL A 54 -7.52 3.22 -7.68
CA VAL A 54 -7.13 3.82 -8.96
C VAL A 54 -5.74 4.45 -8.84
N ILE A 55 -4.79 3.95 -9.62
CA ILE A 55 -3.40 4.40 -9.65
C ILE A 55 -3.14 5.11 -10.98
N LYS A 56 -2.43 6.25 -10.92
CA LYS A 56 -1.95 6.94 -12.12
C LYS A 56 -0.74 6.20 -12.67
N GLY A 57 -0.84 5.69 -13.89
CA GLY A 57 0.23 4.95 -14.56
C GLY A 57 -0.26 3.65 -15.20
N ARG A 58 0.65 3.01 -15.93
CA ARG A 58 0.44 1.68 -16.51
C ARG A 58 1.20 0.66 -15.68
N PHE A 59 0.47 -0.16 -14.95
CA PHE A 59 1.05 -1.24 -14.17
C PHE A 59 0.59 -2.59 -14.69
N GLN A 60 1.51 -3.55 -14.73
CA GLN A 60 1.18 -4.93 -15.00
C GLN A 60 0.77 -5.63 -13.71
N GLN A 61 -0.11 -6.62 -13.82
CA GLN A 61 -0.53 -7.43 -12.67
C GLN A 61 0.66 -8.04 -11.92
N LYS A 62 1.66 -8.55 -12.65
CA LYS A 62 2.91 -9.10 -12.07
C LYS A 62 3.66 -8.11 -11.16
N GLN A 63 3.66 -6.81 -11.51
CA GLN A 63 4.32 -5.80 -10.68
C GLN A 63 3.57 -5.59 -9.37
N ILE A 64 2.23 -5.51 -9.42
CA ILE A 64 1.39 -5.37 -8.23
C ILE A 64 1.49 -6.61 -7.34
N GLU A 65 1.52 -7.81 -7.92
CA GLU A 65 1.74 -9.07 -7.19
C GLU A 65 3.09 -9.08 -6.46
N ASN A 66 4.16 -8.63 -7.10
CA ASN A 66 5.47 -8.55 -6.46
C ASN A 66 5.50 -7.57 -5.29
N VAL A 67 4.86 -6.40 -5.43
CA VAL A 67 4.75 -5.41 -4.34
C VAL A 67 3.90 -5.97 -3.20
N LEU A 68 2.77 -6.62 -3.50
CA LEU A 68 1.94 -7.28 -2.48
C LEU A 68 2.68 -8.39 -1.74
N ARG A 69 3.47 -9.22 -2.44
CA ARG A 69 4.29 -10.25 -1.79
C ARG A 69 5.30 -9.66 -0.81
N ARG A 70 5.95 -8.54 -1.18
CA ARG A 70 6.84 -7.81 -0.26
C ARG A 70 6.08 -7.29 0.95
N TYR A 71 4.90 -6.71 0.74
CA TYR A 71 4.05 -6.22 1.82
C TYR A 71 3.66 -7.33 2.80
N ILE A 72 3.27 -8.52 2.29
CA ILE A 72 2.88 -9.66 3.13
C ILE A 72 4.05 -10.10 3.99
N LYS A 73 5.24 -10.25 3.39
CA LYS A 73 6.45 -10.69 4.10
C LYS A 73 6.84 -9.73 5.24
N GLU A 74 6.68 -8.43 5.04
CA GLU A 74 7.16 -7.40 5.97
C GLU A 74 6.10 -6.97 7.01
N TYR A 75 4.82 -6.90 6.62
CA TYR A 75 3.75 -6.30 7.43
C TYR A 75 2.60 -7.25 7.80
N VAL A 76 2.62 -8.49 7.33
CA VAL A 76 1.57 -9.50 7.62
C VAL A 76 2.15 -10.73 8.29
N THR A 77 3.27 -11.24 7.79
CA THR A 77 3.90 -12.45 8.34
C THR A 77 4.68 -12.11 9.60
N CYS A 78 4.41 -12.83 10.68
CA CYS A 78 5.20 -12.72 11.90
C CYS A 78 6.65 -13.21 11.69
N HIS A 79 7.64 -12.48 12.19
CA HIS A 79 9.05 -12.87 12.05
C HIS A 79 9.44 -14.09 12.90
N THR A 80 8.72 -14.38 13.98
CA THR A 80 9.02 -15.49 14.89
C THR A 80 8.32 -16.78 14.44
N CYS A 81 6.98 -16.76 14.33
CA CYS A 81 6.19 -17.96 14.04
C CYS A 81 5.77 -18.10 12.57
N ARG A 82 6.02 -17.11 11.72
CA ARG A 82 5.58 -17.08 10.31
C ARG A 82 4.07 -17.17 10.10
N SER A 83 3.26 -16.98 11.15
CA SER A 83 1.80 -16.89 11.03
C SER A 83 1.39 -15.59 10.32
N PRO A 84 0.36 -15.61 9.46
CA PRO A 84 -0.28 -14.41 8.93
C PRO A 84 -1.21 -13.71 9.95
N ASP A 85 -1.53 -14.36 11.07
CA ASP A 85 -2.44 -13.85 12.11
C ASP A 85 -1.72 -12.84 13.01
N THR A 86 -1.67 -11.60 12.54
CA THR A 86 -1.02 -10.49 13.21
C THR A 86 -1.85 -9.23 13.08
N ILE A 87 -1.76 -8.33 14.05
CA ILE A 87 -2.39 -7.01 14.08
C ILE A 87 -1.31 -5.95 13.88
N LEU A 88 -1.59 -4.99 13.01
CA LEU A 88 -0.73 -3.82 12.82
C LEU A 88 -1.30 -2.63 13.60
N GLN A 89 -0.62 -2.24 14.67
CA GLN A 89 -0.99 -1.10 15.51
C GLN A 89 -0.10 0.10 15.20
N LYS A 90 -0.71 1.27 15.01
CA LYS A 90 0.02 2.53 14.86
C LYS A 90 0.19 3.18 16.22
N ASP A 91 1.42 3.50 16.58
CA ASP A 91 1.75 4.21 17.80
C ASP A 91 2.54 5.48 17.45
N THR A 92 1.86 6.63 17.52
CA THR A 92 2.34 7.95 17.09
C THR A 92 2.99 7.95 15.69
N ARG A 93 4.32 7.78 15.64
CA ARG A 93 5.17 7.81 14.44
C ARG A 93 5.57 6.41 13.94
N LEU A 94 5.47 5.39 14.79
CA LEU A 94 5.92 4.03 14.50
C LEU A 94 4.74 3.08 14.30
N TYR A 95 4.99 2.00 13.57
CA TYR A 95 4.05 0.89 13.45
C TYR A 95 4.61 -0.31 14.20
N PHE A 96 3.74 -0.97 14.96
CA PHE A 96 4.04 -2.19 15.69
C PHE A 96 3.22 -3.33 15.12
N LEU A 97 3.89 -4.44 14.80
CA LEU A 97 3.27 -5.69 14.41
C LEU A 97 3.17 -6.58 15.66
N GLN A 98 1.95 -6.94 16.03
CA GLN A 98 1.67 -7.83 17.16
C GLN A 98 1.07 -9.12 16.63
N CYS A 99 1.64 -10.26 16.96
CA CYS A 99 1.08 -11.55 16.54
C CYS A 99 0.04 -12.05 17.54
N GLU A 100 -1.07 -12.60 17.05
CA GLU A 100 -2.12 -13.17 17.91
C GLU A 100 -1.78 -14.60 18.36
N THR A 101 -0.94 -15.33 17.62
CA THR A 101 -0.57 -16.71 17.98
C THR A 101 0.57 -16.77 18.99
N CYS A 102 1.69 -16.09 18.71
CA CYS A 102 2.87 -16.10 19.58
C CYS A 102 3.00 -14.87 20.50
N HIS A 103 2.07 -13.90 20.40
CA HIS A 103 2.06 -12.68 21.21
C HIS A 103 3.30 -11.80 21.10
N SER A 104 4.20 -12.07 20.14
CA SER A 104 5.39 -11.26 19.92
C SER A 104 5.01 -9.89 19.37
N ARG A 105 5.61 -8.83 19.92
CA ARG A 105 5.50 -7.45 19.41
C ARG A 105 6.81 -7.05 18.77
N CYS A 106 6.77 -6.68 17.49
CA CYS A 106 7.93 -6.21 16.74
C CYS A 106 7.64 -4.81 16.19
N SER A 107 8.61 -3.90 16.23
CA SER A 107 8.54 -2.64 15.49
C SER A 107 8.79 -2.91 14.01
N VAL A 108 7.91 -2.47 13.13
CA VAL A 108 8.12 -2.55 11.68
C VAL A 108 8.65 -1.24 11.14
N ALA A 109 9.38 -1.30 10.04
CA ALA A 109 9.88 -0.10 9.38
C ALA A 109 8.71 0.82 8.99
N SER A 110 8.88 2.13 9.20
CA SER A 110 7.95 3.10 8.62
C SER A 110 8.03 3.02 7.10
N ILE A 111 6.89 3.15 6.41
CA ILE A 111 6.84 3.28 4.95
C ILE A 111 7.66 4.53 4.55
N LYS A 112 8.91 4.32 4.12
CA LYS A 112 9.76 5.39 3.60
C LYS A 112 9.27 5.68 2.19
N THR A 113 8.43 6.69 2.02
CA THR A 113 8.24 7.26 0.68
C THR A 113 9.61 7.74 0.22
N GLY A 114 10.19 7.10 -0.80
CA GLY A 114 11.37 7.61 -1.48
C GLY A 114 11.13 9.06 -1.91
N PHE A 115 12.22 9.81 -2.06
CA PHE A 115 12.23 11.23 -2.40
C PHE A 115 11.24 11.56 -3.53
N GLN A 116 10.07 12.12 -3.20
CA GLN A 116 9.15 12.61 -4.22
C GLN A 116 9.73 13.89 -4.81
N ALA A 117 10.13 13.83 -6.08
CA ALA A 117 10.58 15.01 -6.80
C ALA A 117 9.50 16.10 -6.72
N VAL A 118 9.82 17.23 -6.07
CA VAL A 118 8.98 18.43 -5.92
C VAL A 118 8.84 19.22 -7.23
N THR A 119 8.98 18.56 -8.39
CA THR A 119 8.93 19.20 -9.71
C THR A 119 7.58 19.86 -10.00
N GLY A 120 6.47 19.37 -9.43
CA GLY A 120 5.14 19.98 -9.60
C GLY A 120 4.81 21.12 -8.61
N LYS A 121 5.34 21.09 -7.38
CA LYS A 121 4.98 22.06 -6.33
C LYS A 121 5.52 23.47 -6.61
N ARG A 122 6.73 23.58 -7.17
CA ARG A 122 7.32 24.89 -7.54
C ARG A 122 6.57 25.57 -8.69
N ALA A 123 6.10 24.80 -9.67
CA ALA A 123 5.30 25.34 -10.78
C ALA A 123 3.95 25.88 -10.30
N GLN A 124 3.28 25.17 -9.40
CA GLN A 124 1.99 25.60 -8.83
C GLN A 124 2.10 26.81 -7.89
N LEU A 125 3.20 26.91 -7.13
CA LEU A 125 3.46 28.09 -6.28
C LEU A 125 3.73 29.35 -7.12
N ARG A 126 4.47 29.22 -8.23
CA ARG A 126 4.68 30.32 -9.18
C ARG A 126 3.39 30.80 -9.84
N ALA A 127 2.48 29.88 -10.17
CA ALA A 127 1.20 30.21 -10.80
C ALA A 127 0.20 30.91 -9.87
N LYS A 128 0.37 30.83 -8.55
CA LYS A 128 -0.49 31.50 -7.55
C LYS A 128 0.04 32.87 -7.11
N ALA A 129 1.22 33.28 -7.60
CA ALA A 129 1.86 34.54 -7.26
C ALA A 129 1.66 35.65 -8.31
N ASN A 130 0.83 35.39 -9.34
CA ASN A 130 0.28 36.35 -10.30
C ASN A 130 -1.24 36.40 -10.11
#